data_AF-A0AAV5LJP2-F1
#
_entry.id   AF-A0AAV5LJP2-F1
#
_cell.length_a   1.000
_cell.length_b   1.000
_cell.length_c   1.000
_cell.angle_alpha   90.00
_cell.angle_beta   90.00
_cell.angle_gamma   90.00
#
_symmetry.space_group_name_H-M   'P 1'
#
loop_
_entity.id
_entity.type
_entity.pdbx_description
1 polymer ?
#
loop_
_entity_poly.entity_id
_entity_poly.type
_entity_poly.pdbx_seq_one_letter_code
_entity_poly.pdbx_strand_id
1 'polypeptide(L)' 'MLTDLSSHAVTGASLRKYAADNVMGPDFFLRIYALMQCTPDLSQQNCSDCLTTATSRISSNCYGKIGCRVLQPSCNLRY' A
#
# COMPACT_ATOMS: atom_id res chain seq x y z
N MET A 1 7.56 0.93 -6.78
CA MET A 1 6.50 1.71 -6.11
C MET A 1 5.82 0.95 -4.98
N LEU A 2 4.87 0.03 -5.23
CA LEU A 2 4.13 -0.62 -4.12
C LEU A 2 5.05 -1.41 -3.17
N THR A 3 6.07 -2.10 -3.68
CA THR A 3 7.08 -2.78 -2.86
C THR A 3 7.87 -1.79 -1.98
N ASP A 4 8.24 -0.63 -2.52
CA ASP A 4 8.98 0.40 -1.78
C ASP A 4 8.11 1.01 -0.69
N LEU A 5 6.84 1.29 -0.98
CA LEU A 5 5.86 1.74 0.00
C LEU A 5 5.66 0.73 1.12
N SER A 6 5.60 -0.56 0.77
CA SER A 6 5.48 -1.64 1.75
C SER A 6 6.66 -1.64 2.71
N SER A 7 7.89 -1.60 2.19
CA SER A 7 9.11 -1.56 3.00
C SER A 7 9.15 -0.37 3.98
N HIS A 8 8.80 0.82 3.51
CA HIS A 8 8.76 2.02 4.36
C HIS A 8 7.62 1.97 5.40
N ALA A 9 6.45 1.47 5.03
CA ALA A 9 5.33 1.33 5.97
C ALA A 9 5.65 0.29 7.07
N VAL A 10 6.27 -0.84 6.70
CA VAL A 10 6.68 -1.91 7.62
C VAL A 10 7.70 -1.43 8.65
N THR A 11 8.72 -0.71 8.18
CA THR A 11 9.81 -0.18 9.02
C THR A 11 9.43 1.08 9.78
N GLY A 12 8.24 1.66 9.52
CA GLY A 12 7.72 2.82 10.23
C GLY A 12 7.65 2.63 11.75
N ALA A 13 7.90 3.72 12.48
CA ALA A 13 7.91 3.75 13.93
C ALA A 13 6.54 3.42 14.54
N SER A 14 6.52 3.11 15.83
CA SER A 14 5.32 2.76 16.62
C SER A 14 4.23 3.84 16.64
N LEU A 15 4.53 5.09 16.26
CA LEU A 15 3.51 6.13 16.11
C LEU A 15 2.78 6.05 14.75
N ARG A 16 3.45 5.55 13.70
CA ARG A 16 2.87 5.50 12.36
C ARG A 16 3.64 4.53 11.44
N LYS A 17 3.01 3.41 11.10
CA LYS A 17 3.46 2.47 10.06
C LYS A 17 2.83 2.83 8.73
N TYR A 18 3.38 3.83 8.05
CA TYR A 18 2.77 4.46 6.87
C TYR A 18 3.82 4.89 5.86
N ALA A 19 3.49 4.76 4.58
CA ALA A 19 4.24 5.36 3.49
C ALA A 19 3.28 5.84 2.40
N ALA A 20 3.65 6.91 1.69
CA ALA A 20 2.93 7.38 0.51
C ALA A 20 3.90 7.95 -0.52
N ASP A 21 3.57 7.76 -1.78
CA ASP A 21 4.37 8.21 -2.90
C ASP A 21 3.50 8.35 -4.16
N ASN A 22 4.07 8.84 -5.24
CA ASN A 22 3.41 9.00 -6.52
C ASN A 22 4.34 8.64 -7.68
N VAL A 23 3.76 8.14 -8.76
CA VAL A 23 4.48 7.85 -10.00
C VAL A 23 3.71 8.39 -11.19
N MET A 24 4.43 8.67 -12.27
CA MET A 24 3.80 8.90 -13.56
C MET A 24 3.23 7.56 -14.06
N GLY A 25 1.96 7.58 -14.45
CA GLY A 25 1.28 6.42 -15.00
C GLY A 25 1.76 6.10 -16.42
N PRO A 26 1.24 5.01 -17.01
CA PRO A 26 1.55 4.65 -18.40
C PRO A 26 1.15 5.73 -19.41
N ASP A 27 0.10 6.48 -19.05
CA ASP A 27 -0.29 7.71 -19.73
C ASP A 27 0.43 8.87 -19.02
N PHE A 28 1.37 9.54 -19.70
CA PHE A 28 2.28 10.54 -19.11
C PHE A 28 1.56 11.76 -18.50
N PHE A 29 0.26 11.91 -18.78
CA PHE A 29 -0.61 12.93 -18.19
C PHE A 29 -1.29 12.48 -16.89
N LEU A 30 -1.21 11.20 -16.53
CA LEU A 30 -1.82 10.64 -15.33
C LEU A 30 -0.76 10.46 -14.23
N ARG A 31 -1.00 11.05 -13.06
CA ARG A 31 -0.18 10.81 -11.86
C ARG A 31 -0.92 9.86 -10.93
N ILE A 32 -0.30 8.74 -10.59
CA ILE A 32 -0.86 7.74 -9.67
C ILE A 32 -0.29 8.02 -8.29
N TYR A 33 -1.17 8.19 -7.30
CA TYR A 33 -0.80 8.42 -5.91
C TYR A 33 -1.14 7.17 -5.12
N ALA A 34 -0.17 6.61 -4.39
CA ALA A 34 -0.41 5.43 -3.58
C ALA A 34 0.05 5.62 -2.13
N LEU A 35 -0.58 4.88 -1.24
CA LEU A 35 -0.17 4.76 0.16
C LEU A 35 -0.37 3.33 0.66
N MET A 36 0.45 2.97 1.63
CA MET A 36 0.31 1.76 2.43
C MET A 36 0.40 2.12 3.90
N GLN A 37 -0.43 1.48 4.71
CA GLN A 37 -0.48 1.69 6.14
C GLN A 37 -0.75 0.39 6.87
N CYS A 38 -0.09 0.18 8.01
CA CYS A 38 -0.42 -0.83 8.99
C CYS A 38 -0.88 -0.17 10.29
N THR A 39 -1.63 -0.90 11.10
CA THR A 39 -1.88 -0.49 12.48
C THR A 39 -0.57 -0.55 13.27
N PRO A 40 -0.31 0.41 14.18
CA PRO A 40 1.03 0.55 14.77
C PRO A 40 1.42 -0.56 15.76
N ASP A 41 0.45 -1.34 16.21
CA ASP A 41 0.59 -2.49 17.10
C ASP A 41 1.22 -3.73 16.43
N LEU A 42 1.24 -3.78 15.09
CA LEU A 42 1.79 -4.92 14.38
C LEU A 42 3.32 -4.97 14.43
N SER A 43 3.86 -6.20 14.51
CA SER A 43 5.26 -6.46 14.19
C SER A 43 5.55 -6.14 12.71
N GLN A 44 6.85 -5.99 12.37
CA GLN A 44 7.25 -5.78 10.98
C GLN A 44 6.77 -6.93 10.07
N GLN A 45 6.91 -8.18 10.54
CA GLN A 45 6.48 -9.36 9.79
C GLN A 45 4.96 -9.35 9.55
N ASN A 46 4.15 -9.14 10.60
CA ASN A 46 2.69 -9.15 10.46
C ASN A 46 2.20 -8.00 9.55
N CYS A 47 2.86 -6.84 9.61
CA CYS A 47 2.57 -5.73 8.70
C CYS A 47 2.90 -6.11 7.24
N SER A 48 4.06 -6.71 7.01
CA SER A 48 4.48 -7.19 5.68
C SER A 48 3.49 -8.21 5.11
N ASP A 49 3.06 -9.19 5.91
CA ASP A 49 2.12 -10.23 5.50
C ASP A 49 0.74 -9.65 5.17
N CYS A 50 0.29 -8.68 5.97
CA CYS A 50 -0.97 -7.97 5.71
C CYS A 50 -0.92 -7.19 4.39
N LEU A 51 0.14 -6.39 4.17
CA LEU A 51 0.31 -5.60 2.94
C LEU A 51 0.52 -6.48 1.71
N THR A 52 1.20 -7.62 1.84
CA THR A 52 1.33 -8.61 0.77
C THR A 52 -0.04 -9.17 0.37
N THR A 53 -0.86 -9.53 1.35
CA THR A 53 -2.24 -10.00 1.13
C THR A 53 -3.13 -8.91 0.54
N ALA A 54 -2.95 -7.65 0.94
CA ALA A 54 -3.68 -6.52 0.34
C ALA A 54 -3.26 -6.29 -1.12
N THR A 55 -1.97 -6.41 -1.42
CA THR A 55 -1.41 -6.25 -2.76
C THR A 55 -1.88 -7.34 -3.72
N SER A 56 -1.98 -8.60 -3.27
CA SER A 56 -2.47 -9.70 -4.12
C SER A 56 -3.92 -9.54 -4.56
N ARG A 57 -4.73 -8.75 -3.84
CA ARG A 57 -6.12 -8.42 -4.20
C ARG A 57 -6.23 -7.29 -5.23
N ILE A 58 -5.15 -6.55 -5.46
CA ILE A 58 -5.12 -5.48 -6.46
C ILE A 58 -5.29 -6.04 -7.86
N SER A 59 -4.49 -7.06 -8.20
CA SER A 59 -4.44 -7.62 -9.54
C SER A 59 -5.79 -8.20 -9.97
N SER A 60 -6.57 -8.75 -9.05
CA SER A 60 -7.90 -9.30 -9.35
C SER A 60 -9.02 -8.24 -9.37
N ASN A 61 -8.96 -7.22 -8.50
CA ASN A 61 -10.12 -6.36 -8.25
C ASN A 61 -9.99 -4.94 -8.82
N CYS A 62 -8.77 -4.52 -9.16
CA CYS A 62 -8.45 -3.12 -9.49
C CYS A 62 -7.90 -2.95 -10.91
N TYR A 63 -7.91 -4.00 -11.72
CA TYR A 63 -7.39 -3.95 -13.09
C TYR A 63 -8.14 -2.90 -13.93
N GLY A 64 -7.38 -2.04 -14.62
CA GLY A 64 -7.91 -0.96 -15.45
C GLY A 64 -8.59 0.18 -14.69
N LYS A 65 -8.50 0.24 -13.35
CA LYS A 65 -9.04 1.33 -12.55
C LYS A 65 -7.97 2.39 -12.27
N ILE A 66 -8.38 3.66 -12.36
CA ILE A 66 -7.53 4.83 -12.04
C ILE A 66 -7.35 5.04 -10.53
N GLY A 67 -8.01 4.22 -9.71
CA GLY A 67 -7.80 4.16 -8.28
C GLY A 67 -8.48 2.94 -7.67
N CYS A 68 -7.92 2.47 -6.56
CA CYS A 68 -8.42 1.33 -5.81
C CYS A 68 -8.07 1.43 -4.33
N ARG A 69 -8.88 0.79 -3.49
CA ARG A 69 -8.59 0.66 -2.07
C ARG A 69 -8.82 -0.79 -1.63
N VAL A 70 -7.83 -1.36 -0.97
CA VAL A 70 -7.93 -2.67 -0.31
C VAL A 70 -7.77 -2.45 1.18
N LEU A 71 -8.82 -2.81 1.92
CA LEU A 71 -8.84 -2.75 3.38
C LEU A 71 -8.77 -4.17 3.94
N GLN A 72 -7.85 -4.34 4.87
CA GLN A 72 -7.75 -5.48 5.77
C GLN A 72 -7.94 -4.97 7.20
N PRO A 73 -8.25 -5.84 8.19
CA PRO A 73 -8.43 -5.41 9.57
C PRO A 73 -7.27 -4.58 10.13
N SER A 74 -6.03 -4.90 9.73
CA SER A 74 -4.82 -4.27 10.28
C SER A 74 -3.96 -3.54 9.25
N CYS A 75 -4.39 -3.43 7.99
CA CYS A 75 -3.66 -2.66 6.98
C CYS A 75 -4.57 -2.09 5.89
N ASN A 76 -4.09 -1.02 5.27
CA ASN A 76 -4.77 -0.27 4.24
C ASN A 76 -3.82 -0.04 3.07
N LEU A 77 -4.30 -0.32 1.88
CA LEU A 77 -3.62 -0.02 0.62
C LEU A 77 -4.56 0.82 -0.23
N ARG A 78 -4.03 1.90 -0.80
CA ARG A 78 -4.76 2.73 -1.76
C ARG A 78 -3.83 3.17 -2.87
N TYR A 79 -4.31 3.15 -4.11
CA TYR A 79 -3.70 3.85 -5.23
C TYR A 79 -4.76 4.41 -6.18
#